data_AF-A0A1C6CH87-F1
#
_entry.id   AF-A0A1C6CH87-F1
#
_cell.length_a   1.000
_cell.length_b   1.000
_cell.length_c   1.000
_cell.angle_alpha   90.00
_cell.angle_beta   90.00
_cell.angle_gamma   90.00
#
_symmetry.space_group_name_H-M   'P 1'
#
loop_
_entity.id
_entity.type
_entity.pdbx_description
1 polymer ?
#
loop_
_entity_poly.entity_id
_entity_poly.type
_entity_poly.pdbx_seq_one_letter_code
_entity_poly.pdbx_strand_id
1 'polypeptide(L)' 'MSKLINQNAKQALNMLKMEIANEQGYNYNPVSDKIESNAPQNTLEGISKNVLAGEQVGGAMTKSLVSKGEEILLQMYNNK' A
#
# COMPACT_ATOMS: atom_id res chain seq x y z
N MET A 1 3.43 -24.01 -8.38
CA MET A 1 4.19 -23.08 -9.25
C MET A 1 4.39 -21.78 -8.49
N SER A 2 5.63 -21.38 -8.19
CA SER A 2 5.92 -20.01 -7.74
C SER A 2 5.66 -19.08 -8.92
N LYS A 3 4.61 -18.26 -8.85
CA LYS A 3 4.34 -17.24 -9.87
C LYS A 3 5.53 -16.28 -9.86
N LEU A 4 6.20 -16.10 -11.01
CA LEU A 4 7.26 -15.11 -11.16
C LEU A 4 6.71 -13.74 -10.75
N ILE A 5 7.33 -13.13 -9.74
CA ILE A 5 6.97 -11.78 -9.30
C ILE A 5 7.37 -10.82 -10.42
N ASN A 6 6.38 -10.14 -11.00
CA ASN A 6 6.62 -9.06 -11.94
C ASN A 6 7.28 -7.90 -11.19
N GLN A 7 8.55 -7.62 -11.51
CA GLN A 7 9.34 -6.60 -10.81
C GLN A 7 8.78 -5.18 -11.02
N ASN A 8 8.22 -4.90 -12.19
CA ASN A 8 7.59 -3.60 -12.47
C ASN A 8 6.34 -3.42 -11.61
N ALA A 9 5.54 -4.48 -11.44
CA ALA A 9 4.38 -4.44 -10.57
C ALA A 9 4.78 -4.24 -9.10
N LYS A 10 5.85 -4.89 -8.64
CA LYS A 10 6.39 -4.69 -7.29
C LYS A 10 6.81 -3.23 -7.07
N GLN A 11 7.55 -2.65 -8.01
CA GLN A 11 7.96 -1.24 -7.92
C GLN A 11 6.75 -0.29 -7.91
N ALA A 12 5.78 -0.51 -8.79
CA ALA A 12 4.55 0.29 -8.82
C ALA A 12 3.76 0.20 -7.51
N LEU A 13 3.64 -1.00 -6.93
CA LEU A 13 2.97 -1.19 -5.64
C LEU A 13 3.72 -0.51 -4.49
N ASN A 14 5.05 -0.52 -4.49
CA ASN A 14 5.85 0.18 -3.48
C ASN A 14 5.69 1.70 -3.60
N MET A 15 5.61 2.24 -4.82
CA MET A 15 5.34 3.67 -5.04
C MET A 15 3.93 4.04 -4.57
N LEU A 16 2.93 3.21 -4.87
CA LEU A 16 1.55 3.41 -4.38
C LEU A 16 1.47 3.36 -2.85
N LYS A 17 2.19 2.41 -2.23
CA LYS A 17 2.29 2.28 -0.77
C LYS A 17 2.87 3.55 -0.14
N MET A 18 3.95 4.06 -0.70
CA MET A 18 4.60 5.29 -0.25
C MET A 18 3.68 6.51 -0.39
N GLU A 19 3.01 6.66 -1.53
CA GLU A 19 2.08 7.77 -1.78
C GLU A 19 0.94 7.77 -0.74
N ILE A 20 0.26 6.64 -0.58
CA ILE A 20 -0.87 6.52 0.36
C ILE A 20 -0.41 6.72 1.81
N ALA A 21 0.77 6.20 2.19
CA ALA A 21 1.33 6.44 3.51
C ALA A 21 1.53 7.94 3.77
N ASN A 22 2.13 8.64 2.82
CA ASN A 22 2.35 10.08 2.92
C ASN A 22 1.04 10.86 2.98
N GLU A 23 0.04 10.51 2.16
CA GLU A 23 -1.30 11.12 2.18
C GLU A 23 -1.99 10.97 3.56
N GLN A 24 -1.74 9.85 4.25
CA GLN A 24 -2.29 9.56 5.58
C GLN A 24 -1.42 10.10 6.73
N GLY A 25 -0.30 10.76 6.43
CA GLY A 25 0.61 11.32 7.44
C GLY A 25 1.51 10.30 8.12
N TYR A 26 1.72 9.14 7.49
CA TYR A 26 2.65 8.09 7.92
C TYR A 26 3.94 8.12 7.12
N ASN A 27 5.02 7.60 7.71
CA ASN A 27 6.29 7.44 7.02
C ASN A 27 6.40 6.03 6.45
N TYR A 28 6.77 5.91 5.19
CA TYR A 28 7.18 4.65 4.60
C TYR A 28 8.70 4.50 4.68
N ASN A 29 9.16 3.41 5.31
CA ASN A 29 10.56 3.06 5.38
C ASN A 29 10.93 2.14 4.19
N PRO A 30 11.65 2.62 3.17
CA PRO A 30 11.93 1.85 1.97
C PRO A 30 12.95 0.71 2.20
N VAL A 31 13.72 0.76 3.29
CA VAL A 31 14.71 -0.27 3.64
C VAL A 31 14.04 -1.45 4.32
N SER A 32 13.12 -1.18 5.26
CA SER A 32 12.41 -2.23 6.02
C SER A 32 11.05 -2.61 5.45
N ASP A 33 10.57 -1.89 4.43
CA ASP A 33 9.23 -2.03 3.82
C ASP A 33 8.09 -1.86 4.84
N LYS A 34 8.29 -1.00 5.85
CA LYS A 34 7.32 -0.77 6.95
C LYS A 34 6.66 0.61 6.84
N ILE A 35 5.43 0.66 7.33
CA ILE A 35 4.73 1.91 7.63
C ILE A 35 4.98 2.24 9.10
N GLU A 36 5.46 3.46 9.35
CA GLU A 36 5.82 3.95 10.67
C GLU A 36 4.95 5.17 10.99
N SER A 37 4.25 5.09 12.12
CA SER A 37 3.53 6.22 12.69
C SER A 37 4.51 7.17 13.38
N ASN A 38 4.07 8.41 13.64
CA ASN A 38 4.84 9.39 14.40
C ASN A 38 4.89 9.09 15.93
N ALA A 39 4.49 7.89 16.35
CA ALA A 39 4.50 7.50 17.75
C ALA A 39 5.90 7.11 18.26
N PRO A 40 6.14 7.12 19.59
CA PRO A 40 7.40 6.66 20.17
C PRO A 40 7.71 5.21 19.79
N GLN A 41 8.78 5.01 19.04
CA GLN A 41 9.20 3.69 18.60
C GLN A 41 9.68 2.84 19.79
N ASN A 42 9.59 1.51 19.65
CA ASN A 42 9.96 0.53 20.70
C ASN A 42 9.13 0.59 21.99
N THR A 43 7.95 1.21 21.93
CA THR A 43 6.94 1.16 23.00
C THR A 43 5.76 0.30 22.57
N LEU A 44 5.00 -0.25 23.52
CA LEU A 44 3.78 -1.00 23.20
C LEU A 44 2.77 -0.14 22.42
N GLU A 45 2.65 1.14 22.79
CA GLU A 45 1.81 2.10 22.08
C GLU A 45 2.30 2.35 20.64
N GLY A 46 3.60 2.58 20.45
CA GLY A 46 4.18 2.81 19.13
C GLY A 46 4.06 1.59 18.21
N ILE A 47 4.28 0.38 18.74
CA ILE A 47 4.07 -0.87 18.00
C ILE A 47 2.60 -0.96 17.55
N SER A 48 1.66 -0.72 18.45
CA SER A 48 0.23 -0.77 18.15
C SER A 48 -0.16 0.25 17.07
N LYS A 49 0.36 1.48 17.16
CA LYS A 49 0.10 2.53 16.17
C LYS A 49 0.74 2.24 14.80
N ASN A 50 1.92 1.62 14.76
CA ASN A 50 2.54 1.19 13.50
C ASN A 50 1.75 0.07 12.82
N VAL A 51 1.20 -0.88 13.59
CA VAL A 51 0.31 -1.94 13.05
C VAL A 51 -0.93 -1.29 12.43
N LEU A 52 -1.62 -0.42 13.17
CA LEU A 52 -2.80 0.28 12.66
C LEU A 52 -2.48 1.12 11.42
N ALA A 53 -1.35 1.82 11.40
CA ALA A 53 -0.91 2.57 10.23
C ALA A 53 -0.69 1.66 9.01
N GLY A 54 -0.05 0.50 9.21
CA GLY A 54 0.13 -0.50 8.16
C GLY A 54 -1.19 -1.06 7.62
N GLU A 55 -2.15 -1.33 8.51
CA GLU A 55 -3.50 -1.78 8.13
C GLU A 55 -4.25 -0.72 7.32
N GLN A 56 -4.20 0.55 7.72
CA GLN A 56 -4.86 1.64 7.03
C GLN A 56 -4.30 1.89 5.64
N VAL A 57 -2.96 1.92 5.51
CA VAL A 57 -2.29 2.05 4.20
C VAL A 57 -2.60 0.85 3.33
N GLY A 58 -2.50 -0.37 3.87
CA GLY A 58 -2.81 -1.61 3.14
C GLY A 58 -4.25 -1.65 2.63
N GLY A 59 -5.23 -1.31 3.48
CA GLY A 59 -6.63 -1.24 3.09
C GLY A 59 -6.90 -0.22 1.98
N ALA A 60 -6.30 0.97 2.08
CA ALA A 60 -6.42 2.01 1.05
C ALA A 60 -5.77 1.59 -0.28
N MET A 61 -4.59 0.94 -0.23
CA MET A 61 -3.96 0.36 -1.42
C MET A 61 -4.87 -0.66 -2.10
N THR A 62 -5.43 -1.60 -1.35
CA THR A 62 -6.34 -2.62 -1.89
C THR A 62 -7.55 -1.98 -2.55
N LYS A 63 -8.18 -1.00 -1.89
CA LYS A 63 -9.33 -0.27 -2.45
C LYS A 63 -8.98 0.42 -3.77
N SER A 64 -7.81 1.06 -3.85
CA SER A 64 -7.32 1.73 -5.06
C SER A 64 -7.10 0.75 -6.21
N LEU A 65 -6.45 -0.40 -5.93
CA LEU A 65 -6.21 -1.44 -6.94
C LEU A 65 -7.50 -2.06 -7.47
N VAL A 66 -8.46 -2.35 -6.60
CA VAL A 66 -9.77 -2.88 -7.00
C VAL A 66 -10.49 -1.88 -7.90
N SER A 67 -10.56 -0.62 -7.50
CA SER A 67 -11.24 0.44 -8.28
C SER A 67 -10.63 0.58 -9.69
N LYS A 68 -9.30 0.60 -9.79
CA LYS A 68 -8.61 0.63 -11.10
C LYS A 68 -8.87 -0.62 -11.94
N GLY A 69 -8.95 -1.78 -11.30
CA GLY A 69 -9.32 -3.04 -11.97
C GLY A 69 -10.74 -2.97 -12.56
N GLU A 70 -11.70 -2.46 -11.79
CA GLU A 70 -13.08 -2.24 -12.26
C GLU A 70 -13.14 -1.28 -13.44
N GLU A 71 -12.45 -0.14 -13.37
CA GLU A 71 -12.36 0.84 -14.46
C GLU A 71 -11.83 0.21 -15.76
N ILE A 72 -10.74 -0.56 -15.68
CA ILE A 72 -10.15 -1.24 -16.83
C ILE A 72 -11.13 -2.26 -17.42
N LEU A 73 -11.81 -3.05 -16.59
CA LEU A 73 -12.79 -4.03 -17.05
C LEU A 73 -13.97 -3.37 -17.77
N LEU A 74 -14.47 -2.24 -17.26
CA LEU A 74 -15.53 -1.46 -17.91
C LEU A 74 -15.09 -0.88 -19.26
N GLN A 75 -13.86 -0.34 -19.35
CA GLN A 75 -13.30 0.14 -20.60
C GLN A 75 -13.18 -0.99 -21.63
N MET A 76 -12.70 -2.17 -21.21
CA MET A 76 -12.62 -3.34 -22.08
C MET A 76 -13.99 -3.84 -22.55
N TYR A 77 -15.03 -3.67 -21.75
CA TYR A 77 -16.41 -4.01 -22.14
C TYR A 77 -16.98 -3.00 -23.14
N ASN A 78 -16.79 -1.70 -22.92
CA ASN A 78 -17.34 -0.64 -23.76
C ASN A 78 -16.60 -0.47 -25.11
N ASN A 79 -15.35 -0.91 -25.19
CA ASN A 79 -14.54 -0.86 -26.41
C ASN A 79 -14.62 -2.16 -27.25
N LYS A 80 -15.59 -3.03 -26.96
CA LYS A 80 -15.95 -4.20 -27.79
C LYS A 80 -17.08 -3.85 -28.74
#